data_AF-A0A1I5EC12-F1
#
_entry.id   AF-A0A1I5EC12-F1
#
_cell.length_a   1.000
_cell.length_b   1.000
_cell.length_c   1.000
_cell.angle_alpha   90.00
_cell.angle_beta   90.00
_cell.angle_gamma   90.00
#
_symmetry.space_group_name_H-M   'P 1'
#
loop_
_entity.id
_entity.type
_entity.pdbx_description
1 polymer ?
#
loop_
_entity_poly.entity_id
_entity_poly.type
_entity_poly.pdbx_seq_one_letter_code
_entity_poly.pdbx_strand_id
1 'polypeptide(L)' 'MPEDRVAVTERRHQRYGTRVADVVDGRPVPWPVADPERLDERRATVGLEPLAVHLARWS' A
#
# COMPACT_ATOMS: atom_id res chain seq x y z
N MET A 1 -7.46 -1.54 -3.86
CA MET A 1 -8.62 -1.95 -3.05
C MET A 1 -9.52 -0.76 -2.72
N PRO A 2 -10.86 -0.87 -2.84
CA PRO A 2 -11.78 0.21 -2.49
C PRO A 2 -11.60 0.75 -1.06
N GLU A 3 -11.39 -0.13 -0.09
CA GLU A 3 -11.15 0.24 1.32
C GLU A 3 -9.92 1.13 1.54
N ASP A 4 -8.82 0.86 0.85
CA ASP A 4 -7.60 1.68 0.93
C ASP A 4 -7.83 3.07 0.33
N ARG A 5 -8.70 3.20 -0.70
CA ARG A 5 -9.09 4.51 -1.23
C ARG A 5 -9.83 5.32 -0.17
N VAL A 6 -10.80 4.69 0.50
CA VAL A 6 -11.55 5.33 1.60
C VAL A 6 -10.61 5.71 2.75
N ALA A 7 -9.69 4.82 3.13
CA ALA A 7 -8.72 5.09 4.19
C ALA A 7 -7.88 6.34 3.88
N VAL A 8 -7.37 6.51 2.66
CA VAL A 8 -6.62 7.71 2.26
C VAL A 8 -7.49 8.97 2.31
N THR A 9 -8.71 8.92 1.77
CA THR A 9 -9.65 10.05 1.82
C THR A 9 -9.93 10.49 3.26
N GLU A 10 -10.04 9.54 4.18
CA GLU A 10 -10.27 9.77 5.60
C GLU A 10 -8.98 9.99 6.42
N ARG A 11 -7.82 10.07 5.75
CA ARG A 11 -6.49 10.21 6.37
C ARG A 11 -6.15 9.13 7.40
N ARG A 12 -6.66 7.91 7.20
CA ARG A 12 -6.37 6.73 8.01
C ARG A 12 -5.29 5.85 7.38
N HIS A 13 -4.72 4.95 8.17
CA HIS A 13 -3.80 3.94 7.66
C HIS A 13 -4.53 2.93 6.76
N GLN A 14 -3.87 2.53 5.68
CA GLN A 14 -4.33 1.51 4.75
C GLN A 14 -4.23 0.11 5.34
N ARG A 15 -5.06 -0.81 4.84
CA ARG A 15 -5.01 -2.23 5.21
C ARG A 15 -4.07 -3.02 4.31
N TYR A 16 -4.13 -2.74 3.00
CA TYR A 16 -3.38 -3.49 1.98
C TYR A 16 -2.32 -2.67 1.25
N GLY A 17 -2.20 -1.37 1.50
CA GLY A 17 -1.12 -0.54 0.96
C GLY A 17 -1.20 -0.35 -0.55
N THR A 18 -2.41 -0.20 -1.11
CA THR A 18 -2.61 -0.05 -2.57
C THR A 18 -2.65 1.40 -3.07
N ARG A 19 -2.35 2.37 -2.21
CA ARG A 19 -2.30 3.80 -2.54
C ARG A 19 -0.92 4.36 -2.22
N VAL A 20 -0.44 5.19 -3.13
CA VAL A 20 0.80 5.96 -3.04
C VAL A 20 0.45 7.35 -2.51
N ALA A 21 1.22 7.84 -1.55
CA ALA A 21 1.09 9.19 -0.99
C ALA A 21 1.85 10.22 -1.83
N ASP A 22 3.04 9.86 -2.30
CA ASP A 22 3.93 10.74 -3.05
C ASP A 22 4.92 9.95 -3.90
N VAL A 23 5.71 10.64 -4.74
CA VAL A 23 6.87 10.09 -5.43
C VAL A 23 8.09 10.92 -5.05
N VAL A 24 9.07 10.29 -4.40
CA VAL A 24 10.30 10.95 -3.93
C VAL A 24 11.49 10.29 -4.63
N ASP A 25 12.33 11.10 -5.28
CA ASP A 25 13.49 10.63 -6.05
C ASP A 25 13.13 9.55 -7.10
N GLY A 26 11.98 9.71 -7.75
CA GLY A 26 11.44 8.75 -8.73
C GLY A 26 10.91 7.45 -8.11
N ARG A 27 10.82 7.36 -6.78
CA ARG A 27 10.33 6.16 -6.08
C ARG A 27 8.97 6.43 -5.45
N PRO A 28 7.98 5.54 -5.64
CA PRO A 28 6.67 5.68 -5.03
C PRO A 28 6.77 5.49 -3.50
N VAL A 29 6.25 6.45 -2.76
CA VAL A 29 6.10 6.39 -1.30
C VAL A 29 4.68 5.95 -0.98
N PRO A 30 4.46 4.75 -0.41
CA PRO A 30 3.12 4.30 -0.07
C PRO A 30 2.52 5.16 1.04
N TRP A 31 1.21 5.38 1.01
CA TRP A 31 0.51 5.96 2.15
C TRP A 31 0.59 4.99 3.36
N PRO A 32 0.70 5.49 4.61
CA PRO A 32 0.90 4.65 5.79
C PRO A 32 -0.06 3.45 5.89
N VAL A 33 0.47 2.32 6.37
CA VAL A 33 -0.26 1.06 6.54
C VAL A 33 -0.37 0.72 8.02
N ALA A 34 -1.45 0.07 8.44
CA ALA A 34 -1.77 -0.10 9.85
C ALA A 34 -0.82 -1.05 10.60
N ASP A 35 -0.35 -2.09 9.93
CA ASP A 35 0.56 -3.11 10.46
C ASP A 35 1.50 -3.54 9.31
N PRO A 36 2.66 -2.88 9.16
CA PRO A 36 3.60 -3.16 8.08
C PRO A 36 4.18 -4.58 8.14
N GLU A 37 4.39 -5.13 9.33
CA GLU A 37 5.03 -6.43 9.54
C GLU A 37 4.19 -7.57 8.96
N ARG A 38 2.87 -7.48 9.12
CA ARG A 38 1.92 -8.47 8.58
C ARG A 38 1.29 -8.06 7.26
N LEU A 39 1.79 -7.02 6.62
CA LEU A 39 1.19 -6.48 5.40
C LEU A 39 1.17 -7.50 4.28
N ASP A 40 2.31 -8.15 4.02
CA ASP A 40 2.42 -9.09 2.91
C ASP A 40 1.60 -10.37 3.16
N GLU A 41 1.47 -10.82 4.42
CA GLU A 41 0.52 -11.88 4.80
C GLU A 41 -0.91 -11.51 4.42
N ARG A 42 -1.35 -10.29 4.80
CA ARG A 42 -2.70 -9.80 4.47
C ARG A 42 -2.90 -9.62 2.97
N ARG A 43 -1.87 -9.16 2.25
CA ARG A 43 -1.93 -9.02 0.78
C ARG A 43 -2.10 -10.39 0.13
N ALA A 44 -1.37 -11.41 0.60
CA ALA A 44 -1.49 -12.77 0.10
C ALA A 44 -2.90 -13.37 0.29
N THR A 45 -3.61 -13.06 1.40
CA THR A 45 -4.98 -13.60 1.63
C THR A 45 -6.00 -13.13 0.60
N VAL A 46 -5.73 -12.03 -0.10
CA VAL A 46 -6.59 -11.47 -1.16
C VAL A 46 -5.95 -11.57 -2.55
N GLY A 47 -4.87 -12.34 -2.69
CA GLY A 47 -4.18 -12.57 -3.97
C GLY A 47 -3.33 -11.40 -4.46
N LEU A 48 -2.97 -10.46 -3.59
CA LEU A 48 -2.04 -9.38 -3.92
C LEU A 48 -0.59 -9.84 -3.69
N GLU A 49 0.29 -9.44 -4.62
CA GLU A 49 1.75 -9.62 -4.49
C GLU A 49 2.33 -8.84 -3.30
N PRO A 50 3.53 -9.15 -2.79
CA PRO A 50 4.19 -8.35 -1.76
C PRO A 50 4.30 -6.86 -2.12
N LEU A 51 4.25 -5.97 -1.13
CA LEU A 51 4.23 -4.52 -1.36
C LEU A 51 5.45 -4.06 -2.18
N ALA A 52 6.64 -4.59 -1.89
CA ALA A 52 7.85 -4.23 -2.62
C ALA A 52 7.76 -4.56 -4.12
N VAL A 53 7.20 -5.70 -4.49
CA VAL A 53 7.00 -6.11 -5.89
C VAL A 53 5.99 -5.19 -6.57
N HIS A 54 4.91 -4.84 -5.86
CA HIS A 54 3.90 -3.92 -6.35
C HIS A 54 4.46 -2.52 -6.64
N LEU A 55 5.28 -1.98 -5.73
CA LEU A 55 5.90 -0.66 -5.86
C LEU A 55 6.98 -0.62 -6.95
N ALA A 56 7.70 -1.72 -7.18
CA ALA A 56 8.70 -1.82 -8.25
C ALA A 56 8.12 -1.67 -9.67
N ARG A 57 6.79 -1.81 -9.84
CA ARG A 57 6.13 -1.55 -11.13
C ARG A 57 5.98 -0.07 -11.47
N TRP A 58 6.26 0.81 -10.50
CA TRP A 58 6.05 2.25 -10.58
C TRP A 58 7.38 3.02 -10.52
N SER A 59 8.51 2.30 -10.67
CA SER A 59 9.88 2.85 -10.81
C SER A 59 10.33 2.88 -12.27
#